data_AF-A0A0J1B9T0-F1
#
_entry.id   AF-A0A0J1B9T0-F1
#
_cell.length_a   1.000
_cell.length_b   1.000
_cell.length_c   1.000
_cell.angle_alpha   90.00
_cell.angle_beta   90.00
_cell.angle_gamma   90.00
#
_symmetry.space_group_name_H-M   'P 1'
#
loop_
_entity.id
_entity.type
_entity.pdbx_description
1 polymer ?
#
loop_
_entity_poly.entity_id
_entity_poly.type
_entity_poly.pdbx_seq_one_letter_code
_entity_poly.pdbx_strand_id
1 'polypeptide(L)'
;MALVWDGMPCAICGEPIADTSSGDMFALTMWGIADPRFVRVDDAAMHQSCIDGWDLRDEFVAYFNEHCSNELRVNRSGRVVYRSKWWPFS
;
A
#
# COMPACT_ATOMS: atom_id res chain seq x y z
N MET A 1 -4.44 8.30 10.82
CA MET A 1 -5.14 8.40 9.53
C MET A 1 -4.21 9.17 8.63
N ALA A 2 -3.65 8.54 7.60
CA ALA A 2 -2.94 9.29 6.57
C ALA A 2 -3.96 10.26 5.96
N LEU A 3 -3.67 11.57 6.02
CA LEU A 3 -4.44 12.55 5.28
C LEU A 3 -4.08 12.34 3.81
N VAL A 4 -5.03 11.83 3.02
CA VAL A 4 -4.90 11.69 1.57
C VAL A 4 -5.61 12.87 0.92
N TRP A 5 -4.93 13.55 -0.01
CA TRP A 5 -5.47 14.69 -0.75
C TRP A 5 -5.02 14.66 -2.21
N ASP A 6 -5.82 15.26 -3.09
CA ASP A 6 -5.51 15.30 -4.52
C ASP A 6 -4.21 16.09 -4.79
N GLY A 7 -3.37 15.54 -5.65
CA GLY A 7 -2.06 16.10 -5.96
C GLY A 7 -0.95 15.73 -4.97
N MET A 8 -1.23 14.94 -3.93
CA MET A 8 -0.15 14.44 -3.06
C MET A 8 0.81 13.53 -3.83
N PRO A 9 2.12 13.54 -3.50
CA PRO A 9 3.10 12.74 -4.22
C PRO A 9 2.97 11.25 -3.90
N CYS A 10 3.03 10.40 -4.91
CA CYS A 10 3.12 8.95 -4.75
C CYS A 10 4.46 8.57 -4.08
N ALA A 11 4.42 7.77 -3.02
CA ALA A 11 5.61 7.34 -2.27
C ALA A 11 6.62 6.50 -3.07
N ILE A 12 6.20 5.94 -4.22
CA ILE A 12 7.04 5.07 -5.06
C ILE A 12 7.64 5.84 -6.25
N CYS A 13 6.81 6.55 -7.02
CA CYS A 13 7.23 7.22 -8.26
C CYS A 13 7.40 8.74 -8.15
N GLY A 14 6.88 9.37 -7.10
CA GLY A 14 6.95 10.82 -6.88
C GLY A 14 5.90 11.65 -7.64
N GLU A 15 5.26 11.08 -8.66
CA GLU A 15 4.22 11.75 -9.43
C GLU A 15 2.94 12.00 -8.60
N PRO A 16 2.18 13.06 -8.88
CA PRO A 16 0.97 13.38 -8.13
C PRO A 16 -0.14 12.33 -8.31
N ILE A 17 -0.86 12.05 -7.24
CA ILE A 17 -2.09 11.25 -7.26
C ILE A 17 -3.24 12.16 -7.69
N ALA A 18 -3.73 11.97 -8.93
CA ALA A 18 -4.65 12.91 -9.57
C ALA A 18 -6.07 12.92 -8.98
N ASP A 19 -6.56 11.76 -8.52
CA ASP A 19 -7.91 11.61 -7.98
C ASP A 19 -7.93 10.54 -6.87
N THR A 20 -7.99 11.01 -5.62
CA THR A 20 -8.04 10.14 -4.44
C THR A 20 -9.40 9.43 -4.25
N SER A 21 -10.42 9.83 -5.02
CA SER A 21 -11.77 9.21 -5.01
C SER A 21 -11.98 8.13 -6.09
N SER A 22 -11.07 8.02 -7.06
CA SER A 22 -11.15 7.07 -8.19
C SER A 22 -10.89 5.59 -7.82
N GLY A 23 -10.37 5.29 -6.63
CA GLY A 23 -10.00 3.93 -6.23
C GLY A 23 -8.70 3.39 -6.89
N ASP A 24 -7.97 4.25 -7.60
CA ASP A 24 -6.64 3.97 -8.19
C ASP A 24 -5.49 4.36 -7.25
N MET A 25 -5.75 4.33 -5.95
CA MET A 25 -4.81 4.64 -4.89
C MET A 25 -4.75 3.49 -3.90
N PHE A 26 -3.54 3.22 -3.41
CA PHE A 26 -3.31 2.40 -2.25
C PHE A 26 -2.71 3.28 -1.14
N ALA A 27 -3.27 3.20 0.06
CA ALA A 27 -2.82 3.99 1.20
C ALA A 27 -2.50 3.10 2.39
N LEU A 28 -1.36 3.40 3.03
CA LEU A 28 -0.94 2.84 4.29
C LEU A 28 -1.08 3.93 5.33
N THR A 29 -1.83 3.66 6.40
CA THR A 29 -1.82 4.52 7.59
C THR A 29 -0.63 4.15 8.46
N MET A 30 0.01 5.10 9.15
CA MET A 30 1.14 4.85 10.08
C MET A 30 1.09 3.46 10.78
N TRP A 31 1.92 2.53 10.29
CA TRP A 31 2.04 1.15 10.78
C TRP A 31 3.34 0.93 11.57
N GLY A 32 4.24 1.92 11.60
CA GLY A 32 5.52 1.82 12.31
C GLY A 32 6.56 1.02 11.54
N ILE A 33 6.56 1.15 10.21
CA ILE A 33 7.50 0.46 9.33
C ILE A 33 8.89 1.09 9.52
N ALA A 34 9.81 0.33 10.13
CA ALA A 34 11.15 0.81 10.47
C ALA A 34 12.24 0.35 9.49
N ASP A 35 11.95 -0.60 8.59
CA ASP A 35 12.92 -1.06 7.60
C ASP A 35 13.26 0.08 6.62
N PRO A 36 14.53 0.47 6.45
CA PRO A 36 14.93 1.58 5.57
C PRO A 36 14.48 1.42 4.10
N ARG A 37 14.24 0.18 3.64
CA ARG A 37 13.72 -0.09 2.28
C ARG A 37 12.26 0.31 2.13
N PHE A 38 11.50 0.26 3.22
CA PHE A 38 10.03 0.38 3.23
C PHE A 38 9.53 1.60 4.01
N VAL A 39 10.36 2.25 4.82
CA VAL A 39 9.97 3.42 5.64
C VAL A 39 9.31 4.53 4.82
N ARG A 40 9.68 4.68 3.55
CA ARG A 40 9.09 5.68 2.64
C ARG A 40 7.60 5.45 2.35
N VAL A 41 7.11 4.22 2.51
CA VAL A 41 5.71 3.88 2.30
C VAL A 41 4.90 3.84 3.60
N ASP A 42 5.51 4.13 4.76
CA ASP A 42 4.79 4.30 6.01
C ASP A 42 4.02 5.61 6.02
N ASP A 43 2.79 5.58 6.52
CA ASP A 43 1.86 6.73 6.54
C ASP A 43 1.75 7.48 5.20
N ALA A 44 1.81 6.74 4.09
CA ALA A 44 1.88 7.30 2.75
C ALA A 44 0.82 6.73 1.81
N ALA A 45 0.62 7.43 0.70
CA ALA A 45 -0.21 6.98 -0.41
C ALA A 45 0.63 6.77 -1.67
N MET A 46 0.13 5.89 -2.53
CA MET A 46 0.75 5.54 -3.80
C MET A 46 -0.32 5.20 -4.83
N HIS A 47 0.00 5.33 -6.11
CA HIS A 47 -0.85 4.77 -7.16
C HIS A 47 -0.94 3.26 -6.97
N GLN A 48 -2.12 2.69 -7.20
CA GLN A 48 -2.28 1.23 -7.13
C GLN A 48 -1.32 0.51 -8.09
N SER A 49 -1.18 1.02 -9.31
CA SER A 49 -0.25 0.48 -10.30
C SER A 49 1.22 0.49 -9.84
N CYS A 50 1.61 1.49 -9.05
CA CYS A 50 2.97 1.59 -8.54
C CYS A 50 3.28 0.49 -7.50
N ILE A 51 2.37 0.20 -6.58
CA ILE A 51 2.59 -0.88 -5.60
C ILE A 51 2.46 -2.27 -6.24
N ASP A 52 1.56 -2.41 -7.21
CA ASP A 52 1.36 -3.66 -7.96
C ASP A 52 2.58 -4.04 -8.80
N GLY A 53 3.28 -3.03 -9.36
CA GLY A 53 4.47 -3.19 -10.19
C GLY A 53 5.79 -2.90 -9.49
N TRP A 54 5.81 -2.70 -8.16
CA TRP A 54 7.04 -2.39 -7.45
C TRP A 54 7.96 -3.61 -7.38
N ASP A 55 9.23 -3.44 -7.76
CA ASP A 55 10.22 -4.52 -7.70
C ASP A 55 10.35 -5.17 -6.31
N LEU A 56 10.16 -4.38 -5.24
CA LEU A 56 10.22 -4.86 -3.86
C LEU A 56 8.84 -5.25 -3.30
N ARG A 57 7.79 -5.37 -4.14
CA ARG A 57 6.41 -5.62 -3.70
C ARG A 57 6.30 -6.87 -2.83
N ASP A 58 6.83 -7.99 -3.28
CA ASP A 58 6.63 -9.27 -2.59
C ASP A 58 7.40 -9.30 -1.26
N GLU A 59 8.59 -8.68 -1.23
CA GLU A 59 9.39 -8.50 -0.01
C GLU A 59 8.70 -7.57 0.99
N PHE A 60 8.12 -6.47 0.49
CA PHE A 60 7.34 -5.54 1.30
C PHE A 60 6.10 -6.21 1.89
N VAL A 61 5.34 -6.99 1.10
CA VAL A 61 4.16 -7.72 1.58
C VAL A 61 4.54 -8.74 2.65
N ALA A 62 5.65 -9.47 2.48
CA ALA A 62 6.15 -10.39 3.48
C ALA A 62 6.52 -9.67 4.79
N TYR A 63 7.31 -8.59 4.70
CA TYR A 63 7.68 -7.76 5.85
C TYR A 63 6.44 -7.21 6.57
N PHE A 64 5.51 -6.63 5.83
CA PHE A 64 4.30 -6.04 6.39
C PHE A 64 3.49 -7.08 7.16
N ASN A 65 3.31 -8.27 6.60
CA ASN A 65 2.55 -9.35 7.24
C ASN A 65 3.24 -9.94 8.48
N GLU A 66 4.56 -9.84 8.58
CA GLU A 66 5.33 -10.29 9.75
C GLU A 66 5.32 -9.25 10.88
N HIS A 67 5.35 -7.96 10.53
CA HIS A 67 5.60 -6.89 11.50
C HIS A 67 4.38 -6.01 11.82
N CYS A 68 3.34 -6.01 10.99
CA CYS A 68 2.15 -5.18 11.18
C CYS A 68 0.94 -6.03 11.59
N SER A 69 -0.01 -5.44 12.34
CA SER A 69 -1.21 -6.16 12.83
C SER A 69 -2.29 -6.39 11.77
N ASN A 70 -2.08 -5.85 10.57
CA ASN A 70 -2.95 -6.01 9.41
C ASN A 70 -2.24 -6.85 8.36
N GLU A 71 -2.97 -7.34 7.38
CA GLU A 71 -2.43 -8.25 6.38
C GLU A 71 -2.66 -7.72 4.97
N LEU A 72 -1.65 -7.87 4.13
CA LEU A 72 -1.68 -7.63 2.70
C LEU A 72 -1.61 -8.97 1.95
N ARG A 73 -2.20 -8.99 0.77
CA ARG A 73 -2.04 -10.09 -0.19
C ARG A 73 -1.93 -9.55 -1.60
N VAL A 74 -1.24 -10.30 -2.44
CA VAL A 74 -1.32 -10.15 -3.90
C VAL A 74 -2.47 -11.04 -4.37
N ASN A 75 -3.47 -10.46 -5.02
CA ASN A 75 -4.60 -11.23 -5.55
C ASN A 75 -4.22 -11.92 -6.88
N ARG A 76 -5.17 -12.66 -7.49
CA ARG A 76 -4.93 -13.36 -8.77
C ARG A 76 -4.61 -12.43 -9.95
N SER A 77 -4.96 -11.15 -9.87
CA SER A 77 -4.64 -10.15 -10.90
C SER A 77 -3.32 -9.42 -10.64
N GLY A 78 -2.52 -9.86 -9.66
CA GLY A 78 -1.27 -9.19 -9.30
C GLY A 78 -1.46 -7.92 -8.47
N ARG A 79 -2.68 -7.62 -8.03
CA ARG A 79 -2.99 -6.39 -7.28
C ARG A 79 -2.77 -6.58 -5.79
N VAL A 80 -2.04 -5.65 -5.16
CA VAL A 80 -1.87 -5.61 -3.70
C VAL A 80 -3.14 -5.08 -3.07
N VAL A 81 -3.70 -5.87 -2.15
CA VAL A 81 -4.93 -5.55 -1.43
C VAL A 81 -4.79 -5.87 0.05
N TYR A 82 -5.49 -5.13 0.90
CA TYR A 82 -5.70 -5.55 2.28
C TYR A 82 -6.47 -6.87 2.31
N ARG A 83 -6.01 -7.80 3.14
CA ARG A 83 -6.78 -8.99 3.49
C ARG A 83 -7.86 -8.55 4.48
N SER A 84 -9.07 -8.35 3.97
CA SER A 84 -10.21 -8.11 4.86
C SER A 84 -10.39 -9.31 5.80
N LYS A 85 -10.31 -9.07 7.12
CA LYS A 85 -10.66 -10.06 8.15
C LYS A 85 -12.17 -10.35 8.22
N TRP A 86 -12.99 -9.61 7.46
CA TRP A 86 -14.46 -9.65 7.51
C TRP A 86 -15.10 -10.16 6.20
N TRP A 87 -14.60 -11.27 5.63
CA TRP A 87 -15.34 -11.98 4.58
C TRP A 87 -15.28 -13.51 4.80
N PRO A 88 -16.33 -14.13 5.39
CA PRO A 88 -16.36 -15.55 5.65
C PRO A 88 -17.03 -16.27 4.49
N PHE A 89 -16.30 -16.59 3.42
CA PHE A 89 -16.73 -17.62 2.47
C PHE A 89 -15.51 -18.42 2.01
N SER A 90 -15.12 -19.33 2.90
CA SER A 90 -14.57 -20.65 2.58
C SER A 90 -15.54 -21.47 1.73
#